data_AF-A0A9X8WMS4-F1
#
_entry.id   AF-A0A9X8WMS4-F1
#
_cell.length_a   1.000
_cell.length_b   1.000
_cell.length_c   1.000
_cell.angle_alpha   90.00
_cell.angle_beta   90.00
_cell.angle_gamma   90.00
#
_symmetry.space_group_name_H-M   'P 1'
#
loop_
_entity.id
_entity.type
_entity.pdbx_description
1 polymer ?
#
loop_
_entity_poly.entity_id
_entity_poly.type
_entity_poly.pdbx_seq_one_letter_code
_entity_poly.pdbx_strand_id
1 'polypeptide(L)'
;MENTRKSNKQEAIPLILTVVLVIAALLVFFIGRSVPNLDLRISIFLFFLIDIGFLVALILGTKAKQFGIRVISVLSNGLFFIALSFLTFALALAYGLSGP
;
A
#
# COMPACT_ATOMS: atom_id res chain seq x y z
N MET A 1 -22.45 -18.79 19.96
CA MET A 1 -21.50 -17.65 20.10
C MET A 1 -20.35 -17.67 19.07
N GLU A 2 -20.35 -18.57 18.08
CA GLU A 2 -19.25 -18.66 17.09
C GLU A 2 -19.40 -17.70 15.90
N ASN A 3 -20.64 -17.33 15.54
CA ASN A 3 -20.93 -16.48 14.37
C ASN A 3 -20.50 -15.01 14.53
N THR A 4 -20.39 -14.49 15.76
CA THR A 4 -19.97 -13.09 16.00
C THR A 4 -18.47 -12.89 15.84
N ARG A 5 -17.63 -13.92 16.06
CA ARG A 5 -16.17 -13.81 15.88
C ARG A 5 -15.74 -13.77 14.41
N LYS A 6 -16.46 -14.45 13.50
CA LYS A 6 -16.15 -14.41 12.06
C LYS A 6 -16.39 -13.04 11.45
N SER A 7 -17.48 -12.36 11.84
CA SER A 7 -17.80 -10.99 11.37
C SER A 7 -16.71 -9.99 11.73
N ASN A 8 -16.24 -10.01 12.98
CA ASN A 8 -15.20 -9.07 13.44
C ASN A 8 -13.83 -9.29 12.77
N LYS A 9 -13.46 -10.55 12.48
CA LYS A 9 -12.20 -10.83 11.76
C LYS A 9 -12.23 -10.31 10.33
N GLN A 10 -13.36 -10.46 9.63
CA GLN A 10 -13.50 -9.99 8.24
C GLN A 10 -13.50 -8.46 8.13
N GLU A 11 -14.02 -7.77 9.14
CA GLU A 11 -14.02 -6.29 9.19
C GLU A 11 -12.62 -5.71 9.42
N ALA A 12 -11.71 -6.44 10.06
CA ALA A 12 -10.33 -6.01 10.28
C ALA A 12 -9.38 -6.28 9.10
N ILE A 13 -9.78 -7.09 8.11
CA ILE A 13 -8.93 -7.46 6.96
C ILE A 13 -8.39 -6.23 6.22
N PRO A 14 -9.20 -5.22 5.87
CA PRO A 14 -8.71 -4.04 5.15
C PRO A 14 -7.62 -3.29 5.92
N LEU A 15 -7.76 -3.17 7.25
CA LEU A 15 -6.78 -2.54 8.12
C LEU A 15 -5.48 -3.34 8.22
N ILE A 16 -5.58 -4.67 8.39
CA ILE A 16 -4.41 -5.55 8.43
C ILE A 16 -3.66 -5.47 7.10
N LEU A 17 -4.39 -5.45 5.98
CA LEU A 17 -3.82 -5.32 4.64
C LEU A 17 -3.08 -3.98 4.49
N THR A 18 -3.64 -2.88 4.97
CA THR A 18 -2.96 -1.57 5.00
C THR A 18 -1.63 -1.65 5.75
N VAL A 19 -1.62 -2.26 6.95
CA VAL A 19 -0.39 -2.38 7.75
C VAL A 19 0.66 -3.20 7.00
N VAL A 20 0.27 -4.33 6.41
CA VAL A 20 1.18 -5.18 5.61
C VAL A 20 1.74 -4.43 4.41
N LEU A 21 0.92 -3.68 3.69
CA LEU A 21 1.34 -2.88 2.53
C LEU A 21 2.29 -1.75 2.92
N VAL A 22 2.04 -1.07 4.05
CA VAL A 22 2.95 -0.04 4.59
C VAL A 22 4.30 -0.66 4.94
N ILE A 23 4.32 -1.81 5.62
CA ILE A 23 5.56 -2.52 5.95
C ILE A 23 6.30 -2.91 4.66
N ALA A 24 5.59 -3.45 3.66
CA ALA A 24 6.17 -3.80 2.37
C ALA A 24 6.78 -2.58 1.66
N ALA A 25 6.08 -1.44 1.64
CA ALA A 25 6.61 -0.19 1.08
C ALA A 25 7.88 0.28 1.79
N LEU A 26 7.89 0.25 3.12
CA LEU A 26 9.08 0.60 3.88
C LEU A 26 10.24 -0.35 3.57
N LEU A 27 9.99 -1.66 3.50
CA LEU A 27 11.01 -2.64 3.14
C LEU A 27 11.60 -2.37 1.75
N VAL A 28 10.75 -2.16 0.72
CA VAL A 28 11.20 -1.84 -0.64
C VAL A 28 12.05 -0.57 -0.64
N PHE A 29 11.63 0.46 0.10
CA PHE A 29 12.38 1.72 0.20
C PHE A 29 13.76 1.54 0.85
N PHE A 30 13.82 0.87 2.01
CA PHE A 30 15.07 0.69 2.74
C PHE A 30 16.02 -0.26 2.01
N ILE A 31 15.52 -1.34 1.42
CA ILE A 31 16.33 -2.28 0.64
C ILE A 31 16.86 -1.59 -0.62
N GLY A 32 15.99 -0.89 -1.36
CA GLY A 32 16.38 -0.11 -2.55
C GLY A 32 17.48 0.92 -2.27
N ARG A 33 17.48 1.51 -1.08
CA ARG A 33 18.52 2.44 -0.64
C ARG A 33 19.81 1.76 -0.17
N SER A 34 19.71 0.59 0.46
CA SER A 34 20.84 -0.06 1.15
C SER A 34 21.64 -0.99 0.24
N VAL A 35 21.02 -1.53 -0.81
CA VAL A 35 21.71 -2.41 -1.76
C VAL A 35 22.28 -1.59 -2.92
N PRO A 36 23.60 -1.47 -3.04
CA PRO A 36 24.21 -0.79 -4.17
C PRO A 36 23.90 -1.53 -5.47
N ASN A 37 23.63 -0.78 -6.54
CA ASN A 37 23.27 -1.28 -7.88
C ASN A 37 21.91 -2.00 -7.99
N LEU A 38 20.99 -1.83 -7.03
CA LEU A 38 19.60 -2.20 -7.29
C LEU A 38 19.03 -1.30 -8.39
N ASP A 39 18.56 -1.93 -9.48
CA ASP A 39 17.94 -1.22 -10.58
C ASP A 39 16.71 -0.45 -10.09
N LEU A 40 16.70 0.87 -10.34
CA LEU A 40 15.58 1.75 -9.99
C LEU A 40 14.27 1.24 -10.59
N ARG A 41 14.32 0.59 -11.76
CA ARG A 41 13.16 -0.02 -12.42
C ARG A 41 12.48 -1.08 -11.55
N ILE A 42 13.26 -1.89 -10.83
CA ILE A 42 12.74 -2.92 -9.92
C ILE A 42 12.01 -2.24 -8.76
N SER A 43 12.59 -1.19 -8.19
CA SER A 43 11.97 -0.44 -7.09
C SER A 43 10.67 0.23 -7.53
N ILE A 44 10.65 0.87 -8.71
CA ILE A 44 9.46 1.48 -9.30
C ILE A 44 8.37 0.42 -9.52
N PHE A 45 8.72 -0.73 -10.09
CA PHE A 45 7.77 -1.82 -10.32
C PHE A 45 7.17 -2.37 -9.02
N LEU A 46 8.00 -2.56 -7.99
CA LEU A 46 7.54 -3.03 -6.67
C LEU A 46 6.62 -2.01 -5.99
N PHE A 47 6.96 -0.72 -6.04
CA PHE A 47 6.08 0.32 -5.48
C PHE A 47 4.75 0.41 -6.24
N PHE A 48 4.77 0.31 -7.57
CA PHE A 48 3.54 0.25 -8.36
C PHE A 48 2.66 -0.94 -7.99
N LEU A 49 3.25 -2.12 -7.73
CA LEU A 49 2.53 -3.29 -7.28
C LEU A 49 1.90 -3.09 -5.89
N ILE A 50 2.60 -2.42 -4.97
CA ILE A 50 2.08 -2.06 -3.65
C ILE A 50 0.92 -1.04 -3.78
N ASP A 51 1.01 -0.10 -4.71
CA ASP A 51 -0.06 0.86 -5.00
C ASP A 51 -1.36 0.18 -5.44
N ILE A 52 -1.26 -0.85 -6.29
CA ILE A 52 -2.41 -1.70 -6.64
C ILE A 52 -2.97 -2.37 -5.37
N GLY A 53 -2.10 -2.83 -4.47
CA GLY A 53 -2.50 -3.37 -3.17
C GLY A 53 -3.31 -2.39 -2.33
N PHE A 54 -2.88 -1.12 -2.23
CA PHE A 54 -3.64 -0.08 -1.52
C PHE A 54 -4.99 0.18 -2.18
N LEU A 55 -5.07 0.15 -3.51
CA LEU A 55 -6.33 0.30 -4.24
C LEU A 55 -7.28 -0.87 -3.97
N VAL A 56 -6.78 -2.10 -3.93
CA VAL A 56 -7.57 -3.28 -3.53
C VAL A 56 -8.05 -3.16 -2.08
N ALA A 57 -7.17 -2.75 -1.16
CA ALA A 57 -7.51 -2.53 0.24
C ALA A 57 -8.57 -1.43 0.43
N LEU A 58 -8.52 -0.37 -0.39
CA LEU A 58 -9.52 0.69 -0.45
C LEU A 58 -10.89 0.14 -0.85
N ILE A 59 -10.96 -0.60 -1.96
CA ILE A 59 -12.21 -1.23 -2.44
C ILE A 59 -12.77 -2.17 -1.37
N LEU A 60 -11.92 -2.97 -0.72
CA LEU A 60 -12.34 -3.87 0.35
C LEU A 60 -12.84 -3.10 1.59
N GLY A 61 -12.16 -2.02 1.96
CA GLY A 61 -12.53 -1.14 3.08
C GLY A 61 -13.90 -0.49 2.91
N THR A 62 -14.30 -0.15 1.68
CA THR A 62 -15.65 0.40 1.42
C THR A 62 -16.78 -0.58 1.72
N LYS A 63 -16.49 -1.90 1.73
CA LYS A 63 -17.47 -2.96 2.00
C LYS A 63 -17.66 -3.24 3.50
N ALA A 64 -16.91 -2.58 4.38
CA ALA A 64 -17.05 -2.75 5.83
C ALA A 64 -18.41 -2.24 6.32
N LYS A 65 -19.08 -3.02 7.17
CA LYS A 65 -20.40 -2.67 7.75
C LYS A 65 -20.32 -1.57 8.80
N GLN A 66 -19.26 -1.55 9.59
CA GLN A 66 -19.02 -0.53 10.62
C GLN A 66 -18.56 0.78 9.97
N PHE A 67 -19.33 1.86 10.16
CA PHE A 67 -19.03 3.16 9.58
C PHE A 67 -17.63 3.67 9.96
N GLY A 68 -17.24 3.55 11.23
CA GLY A 68 -15.92 3.97 11.70
C GLY A 68 -14.77 3.23 11.02
N ILE A 69 -14.86 1.90 10.94
CA ILE A 69 -13.85 1.06 10.29
C ILE A 69 -13.76 1.37 8.79
N ARG A 70 -14.91 1.57 8.15
CA ARG A 70 -15.00 1.95 6.74
C ARG A 70 -14.27 3.27 6.47
N VAL A 71 -14.58 4.31 7.25
CA VAL A 71 -13.98 5.65 7.07
C VAL A 71 -12.47 5.61 7.31
N ILE A 72 -12.01 4.99 8.40
CA ILE A 72 -10.58 4.87 8.71
C ILE A 72 -9.85 4.08 7.62
N SER A 73 -10.43 2.98 7.16
CA SER A 73 -9.84 2.16 6.09
C SER A 73 -9.73 2.95 4.79
N VAL A 74 -10.78 3.65 4.38
CA VAL A 74 -10.77 4.42 3.13
C VAL A 74 -9.78 5.58 3.20
N LEU A 75 -9.78 6.35 4.29
CA LEU A 75 -8.84 7.45 4.49
C LEU A 75 -7.39 6.98 4.52
N SER A 76 -7.10 5.92 5.29
CA SER A 76 -5.73 5.43 5.44
C SER A 76 -5.19 4.87 4.12
N ASN A 77 -5.93 3.96 3.47
CA ASN A 77 -5.51 3.39 2.20
C ASN A 77 -5.43 4.45 1.09
N GLY A 78 -6.37 5.39 1.05
CA GLY A 78 -6.34 6.49 0.08
C GLY A 78 -5.14 7.41 0.28
N LEU A 79 -4.83 7.77 1.52
CA LEU A 79 -3.68 8.61 1.84
C LEU A 79 -2.37 7.92 1.47
N PHE A 80 -2.21 6.63 1.85
CA PHE A 80 -1.01 5.87 1.51
C PHE A 80 -0.87 5.63 0.01
N PHE A 81 -1.97 5.38 -0.71
CA PHE A 81 -1.96 5.30 -2.17
C PHE A 81 -1.47 6.60 -2.80
N ILE A 82 -2.04 7.75 -2.42
CA ILE A 82 -1.61 9.05 -2.98
C ILE A 82 -0.13 9.32 -2.67
N ALA A 83 0.30 9.09 -1.43
CA ALA A 83 1.68 9.30 -1.03
C ALA A 83 2.66 8.38 -1.80
N LEU A 84 2.31 7.11 -1.94
CA LEU A 84 3.16 6.13 -2.63
C LEU A 84 3.14 6.34 -4.15
N SER A 85 2.01 6.70 -4.75
CA SER A 85 1.92 7.14 -6.14
C SER A 85 2.83 8.34 -6.41
N PHE A 86 2.82 9.36 -5.53
CA PHE A 86 3.69 10.52 -5.69
C PHE A 86 5.17 10.14 -5.63
N LEU A 87 5.54 9.27 -4.68
CA LEU A 87 6.90 8.75 -4.57
C LEU A 87 7.31 7.96 -5.82
N THR A 88 6.45 7.03 -6.27
CA THR A 88 6.71 6.20 -7.45
C THR A 88 6.88 7.05 -8.70
N PHE A 89 6.05 8.09 -8.85
CA PHE A 89 6.17 9.05 -9.94
C PHE A 89 7.49 9.83 -9.87
N ALA A 90 7.90 10.30 -8.68
CA ALA A 90 9.18 10.97 -8.49
C ALA A 90 10.37 10.06 -8.83
N LEU A 91 10.32 8.77 -8.46
CA LEU A 91 11.36 7.79 -8.82
C LEU A 91 11.38 7.54 -10.34
N ALA A 92 10.23 7.44 -10.98
CA ALA A 92 10.13 7.26 -12.42
C ALA A 92 10.70 8.47 -13.18
N LEU A 93 10.43 9.70 -12.70
CA LEU A 93 11.05 10.91 -13.23
C LEU A 93 12.57 10.90 -13.03
N ALA A 94 13.03 10.53 -11.82
CA ALA A 94 14.47 10.43 -11.55
C ALA A 94 15.15 9.45 -12.51
N TYR A 95 14.52 8.29 -12.75
CA TYR A 95 14.99 7.29 -13.71
C TYR A 95 15.03 7.81 -15.16
N GLY A 96 13.96 8.50 -15.59
CA GLY A 96 13.89 9.08 -16.94
C GLY A 96 14.91 10.19 -17.18
N LEU A 97 15.23 10.98 -16.15
CA LEU A 97 16.23 12.05 -16.21
C LEU A 97 17.67 11.53 -16.09
N SER A 98 17.91 10.44 -15.36
CA SER A 98 19.24 9.86 -15.19
C SER A 98 19.76 9.13 -16.43
N GLY A 99 18.88 8.86 -17.41
CA GLY A 99 19.19 8.04 -18.58
C GLY A 99 19.19 6.54 -18.26
N PRO A 100 19.01 5.67 -19.28
CA PRO A 100 19.12 4.22 -19.13
C PRO A 100 20.56 3.74 -18.92
#